data_AF-A0A2N9M0Q6-F1
#
_entry.id   AF-A0A2N9M0Q6-F1
#
_cell.length_a   1.000
_cell.length_b   1.000
_cell.length_c   1.000
_cell.angle_alpha   90.00
_cell.angle_beta   90.00
_cell.angle_gamma   90.00
#
_symmetry.space_group_name_H-M   'P 1'
#
loop_
_entity.id
_entity.type
_entity.pdbx_description
1 polymer ?
#
loop_
_entity_poly.entity_id
_entity_poly.type
_entity_poly.pdbx_seq_one_letter_code
_entity_poly.pdbx_strand_id
1 'polypeptide(L)'
;MRKWGIVISVFYAVIVLGLLVPSGMIVAGDSDPLWTVFSKHLIAVYSEWPCVVPVVALLAGQAILLFLSVDTSFRKSRPRAHIAVSVTAGSMLFALLAVAVVLGVGFAVRGDKFHLADSEWGLLVFWLALWVAWGIVFYFYFRNSANVTGRVVSWLLKGSVLELLIVVPCHVIVRRREDCSAPVFTSFGIVTGIAVMLLSFGPSVLLLYKKRMDGYAGRKPA
;
A
#
# COMPACT_ATOMS: atom_id res chain seq x y z
N MET A 1 -5.26 -22.41 -9.98
CA MET A 1 -4.69 -21.05 -9.84
C MET A 1 -5.57 -20.14 -8.98
N ARG A 2 -6.86 -19.98 -9.29
CA ARG A 2 -7.80 -19.07 -8.60
C ARG A 2 -7.89 -19.24 -7.07
N LYS A 3 -7.98 -20.49 -6.55
CA LYS A 3 -8.05 -20.77 -5.10
C LYS A 3 -6.80 -20.32 -4.33
N TRP A 4 -5.61 -20.43 -4.94
CA TRP A 4 -4.34 -20.03 -4.32
C TRP A 4 -4.13 -18.51 -4.35
N GLY A 5 -4.58 -17.82 -5.40
CA GLY A 5 -4.57 -16.35 -5.43
C GLY A 5 -5.40 -15.75 -4.29
N ILE A 6 -6.56 -16.34 -3.99
CA ILE A 6 -7.41 -15.92 -2.86
C ILE A 6 -6.68 -16.12 -1.53
N VAL A 7 -6.07 -17.28 -1.29
CA VAL A 7 -5.31 -17.54 -0.04
C VAL A 7 -4.18 -16.53 0.15
N ILE A 8 -3.43 -16.22 -0.91
CA ILE A 8 -2.34 -15.24 -0.86
C ILE A 8 -2.86 -13.83 -0.59
N SER A 9 -3.96 -13.43 -1.24
CA SER A 9 -4.55 -12.11 -1.02
C SER A 9 -5.16 -11.98 0.37
N VAL A 10 -5.78 -13.03 0.91
CA VAL A 10 -6.28 -13.05 2.29
C VAL A 10 -5.11 -12.92 3.27
N PHE A 11 -4.01 -13.64 3.03
CA PHE A 11 -2.81 -13.52 3.86
C PHE A 11 -2.22 -12.09 3.82
N TYR A 12 -2.15 -11.47 2.64
CA TYR A 12 -1.72 -10.08 2.52
C TYR A 12 -2.71 -9.09 3.15
N ALA A 13 -4.00 -9.32 3.04
CA ALA A 13 -5.00 -8.50 3.72
C ALA A 13 -4.84 -8.58 5.24
N VAL A 14 -4.57 -9.77 5.78
CA VAL A 14 -4.26 -9.97 7.20
C VAL A 14 -2.96 -9.28 7.60
N ILE A 15 -1.91 -9.33 6.77
CA ILE A 15 -0.66 -8.60 7.03
C ILE A 15 -0.89 -7.09 7.00
N VAL A 16 -1.61 -6.58 6.01
CA VAL A 16 -1.91 -5.14 5.88
C VAL A 16 -2.74 -4.66 7.07
N LEU A 17 -3.80 -5.37 7.42
CA LEU A 17 -4.60 -5.10 8.62
C LEU A 17 -3.74 -5.19 9.88
N GLY A 18 -2.92 -6.23 10.01
CA GLY A 18 -2.01 -6.45 11.13
C GLY A 18 -0.89 -5.42 11.25
N LEU A 19 -0.44 -4.80 10.16
CA LEU A 19 0.52 -3.69 10.17
C LEU A 19 -0.14 -2.34 10.46
N LEU A 20 -1.43 -2.17 10.14
CA LEU A 20 -2.21 -0.97 10.43
C LEU A 20 -2.75 -0.94 11.87
N VAL A 21 -2.86 -2.09 12.54
CA VAL A 21 -3.31 -2.23 13.93
C VAL A 21 -2.34 -1.59 14.95
N PRO A 22 -1.00 -1.76 14.87
CA PRO A 22 -0.03 -1.16 15.79
C PRO A 22 -0.07 0.37 15.84
N SER A 23 -0.48 1.05 14.77
CA SER A 23 -0.65 2.52 14.76
C SER A 23 -1.65 2.99 15.81
N GLY A 24 -2.69 2.21 16.09
CA GLY A 24 -3.67 2.53 17.14
C GLY A 24 -3.16 2.22 18.55
N MET A 25 -2.26 1.24 18.69
CA MET A 25 -1.72 0.84 20.01
C MET A 25 -0.68 1.80 20.56
N ILE A 26 0.00 2.59 19.72
CA ILE A 26 0.96 3.61 20.17
C ILE A 26 0.25 4.83 20.78
N VAL A 27 -1.03 5.05 20.45
CA VAL A 27 -1.85 6.13 21.00
C VAL A 27 -2.40 5.79 22.39
N ALA A 28 -2.72 4.52 22.64
CA ALA A 28 -3.18 4.05 23.94
C ALA A 28 -1.97 3.66 24.81
N GLY A 29 -1.37 4.64 25.49
CA GLY A 29 -0.39 4.41 26.56
C GLY A 29 -1.01 3.78 27.81
N ASP A 30 -1.89 2.79 27.63
CA ASP A 30 -2.72 2.22 28.68
C ASP A 30 -2.29 0.80 29.04
N SER A 31 -2.29 0.51 30.34
CA SER A 31 -1.79 -0.74 30.93
C SER A 31 -2.81 -1.89 30.89
N ASP A 32 -3.79 -1.78 30.00
CA ASP A 32 -4.93 -2.69 29.90
C ASP A 32 -4.60 -3.95 29.09
N PRO A 33 -5.29 -5.08 29.36
CA PRO A 33 -5.08 -6.32 28.61
C PRO A 33 -5.32 -6.12 27.11
N LEU A 34 -4.41 -6.68 26.31
CA LEU A 34 -4.29 -6.47 24.86
C LEU A 34 -5.62 -6.60 24.11
N TRP A 35 -6.52 -7.48 24.55
CA TRP A 35 -7.82 -7.75 23.93
C TRP A 35 -8.87 -6.63 24.09
N THR A 36 -8.90 -5.94 25.23
CA THR A 36 -9.87 -4.85 25.49
C THR A 36 -9.48 -3.57 24.78
N VAL A 37 -8.18 -3.26 24.75
CA VAL A 37 -7.60 -2.18 23.95
C VAL A 37 -7.84 -2.46 22.46
N PHE A 38 -7.54 -3.67 22.01
CA PHE A 38 -7.76 -4.08 20.62
C PHE A 38 -9.22 -3.90 20.19
N SER A 39 -10.19 -4.45 20.91
CA SER A 39 -11.59 -4.40 20.49
C SER A 39 -12.21 -3.00 20.51
N LYS A 40 -11.97 -2.19 21.55
CA LYS A 40 -12.60 -0.86 21.66
C LYS A 40 -11.89 0.20 20.82
N HIS A 41 -10.56 0.25 20.83
CA HIS A 41 -9.82 1.27 20.07
C HIS A 41 -9.75 0.96 18.58
N LEU A 42 -9.68 -0.32 18.15
CA LEU A 42 -9.70 -0.58 16.71
C LEU A 42 -11.03 -0.20 16.09
N ILE A 43 -12.16 -0.50 16.73
CA ILE A 43 -13.47 -0.16 16.18
C ILE A 43 -13.63 1.36 16.10
N ALA A 44 -13.15 2.11 17.10
CA ALA A 44 -13.19 3.57 17.07
C ALA A 44 -12.28 4.15 15.97
N VAL A 45 -11.03 3.71 15.89
CA VAL A 45 -10.05 4.21 14.89
C VAL A 45 -10.42 3.78 13.46
N TYR A 46 -10.99 2.59 13.27
CA TYR A 46 -11.52 2.14 11.97
C TYR A 46 -12.92 2.67 11.67
N SER A 47 -13.58 3.36 12.60
CA SER A 47 -14.80 4.10 12.29
C SER A 47 -14.48 5.44 11.62
N GLU A 48 -13.24 5.92 11.75
CA GLU A 48 -12.81 7.17 11.16
C GLU A 48 -12.42 6.99 9.68
N TRP A 49 -13.07 7.80 8.83
CA TRP A 49 -12.90 7.76 7.37
C TRP A 49 -11.44 7.94 6.87
N PRO A 50 -10.59 8.78 7.49
CA PRO A 50 -9.20 8.95 7.07
C PRO A 50 -8.35 7.68 7.19
N CYS A 51 -8.71 6.77 8.12
CA CYS A 51 -8.04 5.49 8.29
C CYS A 51 -8.61 4.44 7.34
N VAL A 52 -9.93 4.41 7.15
CA VAL A 52 -10.61 3.40 6.31
C VAL A 52 -10.26 3.55 4.84
N VAL A 53 -10.24 4.78 4.32
CA VAL A 53 -10.07 5.03 2.88
C VAL A 53 -8.75 4.46 2.34
N PRO A 54 -7.57 4.66 2.98
CA PRO A 54 -6.33 4.00 2.59
C PRO A 54 -6.38 2.48 2.63
N VAL A 55 -7.01 1.88 3.64
CA VAL A 55 -7.13 0.41 3.74
C VAL A 55 -7.97 -0.13 2.60
N VAL A 56 -9.12 0.50 2.35
CA VAL A 56 -10.00 0.14 1.24
C VAL A 56 -9.29 0.33 -0.09
N ALA A 57 -8.50 1.39 -0.26
CA ALA A 57 -7.70 1.63 -1.46
C ALA A 57 -6.62 0.55 -1.68
N LEU A 58 -5.93 0.12 -0.63
CA LEU A 58 -4.95 -0.97 -0.69
C LEU A 58 -5.62 -2.31 -1.02
N LEU A 59 -6.74 -2.64 -0.36
CA LEU A 59 -7.51 -3.86 -0.61
C LEU A 59 -8.15 -3.86 -2.00
N ALA A 60 -8.65 -2.71 -2.46
CA ALA A 60 -9.16 -2.55 -3.82
C ALA A 60 -8.03 -2.73 -4.84
N GLY A 61 -6.83 -2.19 -4.58
CA GLY A 61 -5.64 -2.43 -5.38
C GLY A 61 -5.31 -3.92 -5.48
N GLN A 62 -5.34 -4.65 -4.35
CA GLN A 62 -5.14 -6.10 -4.34
C GLN A 62 -6.22 -6.87 -5.11
N ALA A 63 -7.50 -6.51 -4.94
CA ALA A 63 -8.61 -7.15 -5.64
C ALA A 63 -8.51 -6.92 -7.15
N ILE A 64 -8.22 -5.69 -7.58
CA ILE A 64 -8.04 -5.33 -8.99
C ILE A 64 -6.86 -6.11 -9.60
N LEU A 65 -5.76 -6.26 -8.86
CA LEU A 65 -4.61 -7.06 -9.31
C LEU A 65 -4.90 -8.57 -9.34
N LEU A 66 -5.78 -9.09 -8.48
CA LEU A 66 -6.26 -10.48 -8.56
C LEU A 66 -7.09 -10.75 -9.82
N PHE A 67 -7.89 -9.78 -10.24
CA PHE A 67 -8.61 -9.86 -11.52
C PHE A 67 -7.66 -9.70 -12.71
N LEU A 68 -6.52 -9.04 -12.52
CA LEU A 68 -5.38 -9.03 -13.43
C LEU A 68 -4.52 -10.31 -13.31
N SER A 69 -5.15 -11.49 -13.24
CA SER A 69 -4.41 -12.75 -13.35
C SER A 69 -3.73 -12.80 -14.72
N VAL A 70 -2.40 -12.81 -14.71
CA VAL A 70 -1.55 -12.96 -15.90
C VAL A 70 -2.02 -14.20 -16.66
N ASP A 71 -2.61 -13.96 -17.83
CA ASP A 71 -2.88 -15.01 -18.79
C ASP A 71 -1.52 -15.46 -19.31
N THR A 72 -1.04 -16.63 -18.85
CA THR A 72 0.22 -17.23 -19.29
C THR A 72 0.12 -17.78 -20.72
N SER A 73 -1.02 -17.59 -21.38
CA SER A 73 -1.19 -17.89 -22.79
C SER A 73 -0.34 -16.91 -23.61
N PHE A 74 0.82 -17.40 -24.07
CA PHE A 74 1.70 -16.76 -25.06
C PHE A 74 1.03 -16.49 -26.42
N ARG A 75 -0.31 -16.45 -26.51
CA ARG A 75 -1.03 -16.08 -27.73
C ARG A 75 -1.19 -14.57 -27.82
N LYS A 76 -0.23 -14.01 -28.56
CA LYS A 76 -0.22 -12.71 -29.25
C LYS A 76 -1.62 -12.18 -29.60
N SER A 77 -2.28 -11.54 -28.64
CA SER A 77 -3.36 -10.58 -28.88
C SER A 77 -3.20 -9.51 -27.80
N ARG A 78 -3.05 -8.25 -28.22
CA ARG A 78 -2.83 -7.10 -27.33
C ARG A 78 -4.18 -6.65 -26.77
N PRO A 79 -4.58 -7.01 -25.54
CA PRO A 79 -5.86 -6.59 -25.01
C PRO A 79 -5.61 -5.29 -24.23
N ARG A 80 -5.89 -4.15 -24.89
CA ARG A 80 -5.63 -2.79 -24.34
C ARG A 80 -6.34 -2.53 -22.99
N ALA A 81 -7.39 -3.29 -22.65
CA ALA A 81 -8.11 -3.20 -21.38
C ALA A 81 -7.21 -3.49 -20.16
N HIS A 82 -6.25 -4.41 -20.26
CA HIS A 82 -5.33 -4.71 -19.15
C HIS A 82 -4.35 -3.56 -18.87
N ILE A 83 -4.11 -2.69 -19.84
CA ILE A 83 -3.24 -1.51 -19.69
C ILE A 83 -3.94 -0.48 -18.80
N ALA A 84 -5.22 -0.21 -19.06
CA ALA A 84 -5.98 0.75 -18.26
C ALA A 84 -6.06 0.31 -16.78
N VAL A 85 -6.38 -0.96 -16.53
CA VAL A 85 -6.55 -1.51 -15.18
C VAL A 85 -5.25 -1.47 -14.36
N SER A 86 -4.12 -1.83 -14.97
CA SER A 86 -2.81 -1.80 -14.30
C SER A 86 -2.32 -0.37 -14.05
N VAL A 87 -2.61 0.56 -14.97
CA VAL A 87 -2.29 1.98 -14.83
C VAL A 87 -3.15 2.63 -13.73
N THR A 88 -4.45 2.34 -13.67
CA THR A 88 -5.33 2.88 -12.62
C THR A 88 -4.96 2.35 -11.24
N ALA A 89 -4.66 1.05 -11.11
CA ALA A 89 -4.22 0.48 -9.85
C ALA A 89 -2.82 0.99 -9.44
N GLY A 90 -1.89 1.11 -10.38
CA GLY A 90 -0.55 1.62 -10.10
C GLY A 90 -0.54 3.09 -9.69
N SER A 91 -1.32 3.93 -10.37
CA SER A 91 -1.44 5.36 -10.04
C SER A 91 -2.12 5.57 -8.68
N MET A 92 -3.10 4.74 -8.33
CA MET A 92 -3.78 4.77 -7.03
C MET A 92 -2.79 4.55 -5.88
N LEU A 93 -1.98 3.49 -5.98
CA LEU A 93 -0.96 3.16 -4.99
C LEU A 93 0.14 4.22 -4.94
N PHE A 94 0.53 4.78 -6.08
CA PHE A 94 1.52 5.85 -6.14
C PHE A 94 1.01 7.16 -5.52
N ALA A 95 -0.27 7.50 -5.71
CA ALA A 95 -0.90 8.64 -5.05
C ALA A 95 -0.95 8.48 -3.53
N LEU A 96 -1.20 7.26 -3.04
CA LEU A 96 -1.09 6.91 -1.62
C LEU A 96 0.31 7.19 -1.06
N LEU A 97 1.36 6.71 -1.75
CA LEU A 97 2.75 6.98 -1.37
C LEU A 97 3.07 8.48 -1.39
N ALA A 98 2.60 9.21 -2.39
CA ALA A 98 2.83 10.66 -2.50
C ALA A 98 2.19 11.41 -1.32
N VAL A 99 0.94 11.07 -0.95
CA VAL A 99 0.28 11.66 0.22
C VAL A 99 1.03 11.32 1.51
N ALA A 100 1.48 10.08 1.68
CA ALA A 100 2.28 9.66 2.83
C ALA A 100 3.56 10.49 2.98
N VAL A 101 4.30 10.74 1.89
CA VAL A 101 5.49 11.61 1.92
C VAL A 101 5.13 13.04 2.31
N VAL A 102 4.10 13.61 1.70
CA VAL A 102 3.71 15.01 1.98
C VAL A 102 3.26 15.17 3.43
N LEU A 103 2.49 14.22 3.98
CA LEU A 103 2.11 14.21 5.39
C LEU A 103 3.33 14.06 6.28
N GLY A 104 4.20 13.08 6.01
CA GLY A 104 5.39 12.82 6.83
C GLY A 104 6.35 14.01 6.89
N VAL A 105 6.63 14.64 5.75
CA VAL A 105 7.46 15.85 5.68
C VAL A 105 6.76 17.05 6.30
N GLY A 106 5.47 17.23 6.02
CA GLY A 106 4.68 18.33 6.57
C GLY A 106 4.68 18.37 8.09
N PHE A 107 4.39 17.23 8.72
CA PHE A 107 4.46 17.09 10.17
C PHE A 107 5.90 17.19 10.72
N ALA A 108 6.91 16.70 9.99
CA ALA A 108 8.30 16.87 10.42
C ALA A 108 8.78 18.33 10.44
N VAL A 109 8.26 19.17 9.54
CA VAL A 109 8.67 20.59 9.43
C VAL A 109 7.82 21.50 10.32
N ARG A 110 6.49 21.32 10.33
CA ARG A 110 5.54 22.23 10.99
C ARG A 110 4.93 21.68 12.28
N GLY A 111 5.16 20.41 12.63
CA GLY A 111 4.56 19.77 13.81
C GLY A 111 3.03 19.81 13.75
N ASP A 112 2.39 20.01 14.91
CA ASP A 112 0.92 20.05 15.03
C ASP A 112 0.24 21.24 14.32
N LYS A 113 1.00 22.25 13.86
CA LYS A 113 0.46 23.37 13.06
C LYS A 113 0.28 23.01 11.59
N PHE A 114 0.65 21.79 11.19
CA PHE A 114 0.53 21.35 9.82
C PHE A 114 -0.90 20.91 9.51
N HIS A 115 -1.57 21.70 8.67
CA HIS A 115 -2.85 21.34 8.09
C HIS A 115 -2.66 21.23 6.56
N LEU A 116 -2.71 20.00 6.04
CA LEU A 116 -2.67 19.77 4.59
C LEU A 116 -3.97 20.24 3.93
N ALA A 117 -5.08 20.08 4.64
CA ALA A 117 -6.39 20.53 4.26
C ALA A 117 -7.14 20.96 5.53
N ASP A 118 -7.77 22.13 5.49
CA ASP A 118 -8.58 22.65 6.60
C ASP A 118 -9.87 21.84 6.79
N SER A 119 -10.21 20.99 5.82
CA SER A 119 -11.35 20.06 5.86
C SER A 119 -10.88 18.64 5.54
N GLU A 120 -11.48 17.66 6.22
CA GLU A 120 -11.28 16.22 5.96
C GLU A 120 -11.54 15.86 4.48
N TRP A 121 -12.51 16.54 3.86
CA TRP A 121 -12.80 16.40 2.44
C TRP A 121 -11.67 16.91 1.54
N GLY A 122 -10.92 17.92 1.99
CA GLY A 122 -9.79 18.44 1.22
C GLY A 122 -8.65 17.43 1.10
N LEU A 123 -8.45 16.57 2.10
CA LEU A 123 -7.49 15.45 2.03
C LEU A 123 -7.89 14.42 0.97
N LEU A 124 -9.17 14.06 0.92
CA LEU A 124 -9.72 13.15 -0.09
C LEU A 124 -9.63 13.75 -1.50
N VAL A 125 -10.00 15.02 -1.66
CA VAL A 125 -9.91 15.73 -2.94
C VAL A 125 -8.45 15.83 -3.40
N PHE A 126 -7.53 16.14 -2.48
CA PHE A 126 -6.10 16.21 -2.78
C PHE A 126 -5.55 14.84 -3.24
N TRP A 127 -5.92 13.77 -2.54
CA TRP A 127 -5.52 12.42 -2.92
C TRP A 127 -6.14 11.98 -4.25
N LEU A 128 -7.42 12.26 -4.50
CA LEU A 128 -8.08 11.99 -5.78
C LEU A 128 -7.44 12.80 -6.93
N ALA A 129 -7.08 14.05 -6.69
CA ALA A 129 -6.39 14.88 -7.66
C ALA A 129 -5.01 14.30 -8.01
N LEU A 130 -4.26 13.85 -7.00
CA LEU A 130 -3.00 13.13 -7.20
C LEU A 130 -3.20 11.82 -7.96
N TRP A 131 -4.25 11.07 -7.64
CA TRP A 131 -4.57 9.84 -8.36
C TRP A 131 -4.83 10.09 -9.85
N VAL A 132 -5.65 11.09 -10.17
CA VAL A 132 -5.92 11.47 -11.57
C VAL A 132 -4.65 11.97 -12.26
N ALA A 133 -3.86 12.82 -11.59
CA ALA A 133 -2.62 13.34 -12.14
C ALA A 133 -1.62 12.21 -12.47
N TRP A 134 -1.37 11.31 -11.53
CA TRP A 134 -0.49 10.16 -11.76
C TRP A 134 -1.08 9.16 -12.76
N GLY A 135 -2.41 9.00 -12.79
CA GLY A 135 -3.11 8.19 -13.79
C GLY A 135 -2.85 8.69 -15.21
N ILE A 136 -2.93 10.01 -15.41
CA ILE A 136 -2.63 10.67 -16.69
C ILE A 136 -1.15 10.46 -17.06
N VAL A 137 -0.21 10.71 -16.13
CA VAL A 137 1.24 10.54 -16.36
C VAL A 137 1.56 9.10 -16.76
N PHE A 138 1.06 8.12 -16.01
CA PHE A 138 1.28 6.70 -16.31
C PHE A 138 0.61 6.29 -17.62
N TYR A 139 -0.58 6.78 -17.92
CA TYR A 139 -1.24 6.52 -19.19
C TYR A 139 -0.39 7.01 -20.36
N PHE A 140 0.06 8.26 -20.35
CA PHE A 140 0.90 8.82 -21.42
C PHE A 140 2.26 8.13 -21.53
N TYR A 141 2.89 7.81 -20.40
CA TYR A 141 4.21 7.20 -20.38
C TYR A 141 4.20 5.73 -20.82
N PHE A 142 3.14 4.99 -20.49
CA PHE A 142 3.05 3.55 -20.77
C PHE A 142 2.22 3.18 -22.01
N ARG A 143 1.43 4.10 -22.61
CA ARG A 143 0.55 3.80 -23.75
C ARG A 143 1.24 3.15 -24.96
N ASN A 144 2.55 3.41 -25.15
CA ASN A 144 3.31 2.90 -26.28
C ASN A 144 4.24 1.73 -25.93
N SER A 145 4.15 1.21 -24.71
CA SER A 145 5.06 0.17 -24.21
C SER A 145 4.38 -1.20 -24.15
N ALA A 146 5.12 -2.26 -24.52
CA ALA A 146 4.61 -3.63 -24.49
C ALA A 146 4.61 -4.25 -23.08
N ASN A 147 5.48 -3.78 -22.19
CA ASN A 147 5.70 -4.31 -20.84
C ASN A 147 5.26 -3.32 -19.75
N VAL A 148 3.99 -2.90 -19.78
CA VAL A 148 3.43 -1.89 -18.87
C VAL A 148 3.55 -2.33 -17.42
N THR A 149 3.11 -3.55 -17.08
CA THR A 149 3.04 -4.05 -15.71
C THR A 149 4.41 -4.08 -15.03
N GLY A 150 5.45 -4.58 -15.72
CA GLY A 150 6.80 -4.66 -15.13
C GLY A 150 7.40 -3.28 -14.85
N ARG A 151 7.11 -2.28 -15.69
CA ARG A 151 7.58 -0.91 -15.46
C ARG A 151 6.80 -0.23 -14.33
N VAL A 152 5.49 -0.40 -14.27
CA VAL A 152 4.65 0.11 -13.17
C VAL A 152 5.11 -0.46 -11.83
N VAL A 153 5.37 -1.77 -11.75
CA VAL A 153 5.91 -2.42 -10.54
C VAL A 153 7.29 -1.86 -10.17
N SER A 154 8.19 -1.68 -11.15
CA SER A 154 9.51 -1.09 -10.88
C SER A 154 9.41 0.34 -10.35
N TRP A 155 8.47 1.13 -10.86
CA TRP A 155 8.19 2.48 -10.37
C TRP A 155 7.60 2.47 -8.96
N LEU A 156 6.66 1.56 -8.67
CA LEU A 156 6.10 1.41 -7.33
C LEU A 156 7.16 0.99 -6.31
N LEU A 157 8.04 0.05 -6.66
CA LEU A 157 9.14 -0.35 -5.78
C LEU A 157 10.14 0.78 -5.53
N LYS A 158 10.50 1.54 -6.58
CA LYS A 158 11.36 2.72 -6.42
C LYS A 158 10.67 3.80 -5.58
N GLY A 159 9.38 3.99 -5.80
CA GLY A 159 8.55 4.94 -5.05
C GLY A 159 8.44 4.58 -3.58
N SER A 160 8.17 3.31 -3.24
CA SER A 160 8.07 2.84 -1.86
C SER A 160 9.41 2.92 -1.12
N VAL A 161 10.52 2.59 -1.79
CA VAL A 161 11.86 2.74 -1.21
C VAL A 161 12.18 4.21 -0.96
N LEU A 162 11.87 5.10 -1.91
CA LEU A 162 12.07 6.54 -1.76
C LEU A 162 11.19 7.10 -0.62
N GLU A 163 9.94 6.67 -0.54
CA GLU A 163 9.01 7.08 0.50
C GLU A 163 9.51 6.63 1.89
N LEU A 164 9.93 5.37 2.06
CA LEU A 164 10.54 4.91 3.30
C LEU A 164 11.83 5.69 3.66
N LEU A 165 12.69 5.98 2.67
CA LEU A 165 13.92 6.73 2.88
C LEU A 165 13.64 8.13 3.45
N ILE A 166 12.54 8.76 3.04
CA ILE A 166 12.14 10.09 3.51
C ILE A 166 11.35 10.00 4.82
N VAL A 167 10.39 9.08 4.91
CA VAL A 167 9.44 9.00 6.03
C VAL A 167 10.10 8.48 7.31
N VAL A 168 11.03 7.54 7.22
CA VAL A 168 11.73 7.01 8.41
C VAL A 168 12.46 8.10 9.21
N PRO A 169 13.32 8.95 8.61
CA PRO A 169 13.94 10.04 9.36
C PRO A 169 12.93 11.07 9.83
N CYS A 170 11.87 11.36 9.06
CA CYS A 170 10.76 12.20 9.53
C CYS A 170 10.10 11.63 10.79
N HIS A 171 9.84 10.32 10.83
CA HIS A 171 9.27 9.64 11.99
C HIS A 171 10.19 9.72 13.22
N VAL A 172 11.51 9.57 13.04
CA VAL A 172 12.49 9.69 14.13
C VAL A 172 12.55 11.12 14.68
N ILE A 173 12.54 12.13 13.80
CA ILE A 173 12.54 13.55 14.20
C ILE A 173 11.26 13.88 14.97
N VAL A 174 10.13 13.45 14.44
CA VAL A 174 8.82 13.67 15.05
C VAL A 174 8.69 12.97 16.40
N ARG A 175 9.21 11.75 16.57
CA ARG A 175 9.21 11.08 17.88
C ARG A 175 10.01 11.81 18.97
N ARG A 176 10.94 12.69 18.58
CA ARG A 176 11.69 13.52 19.54
C ARG A 176 10.97 14.82 19.89
N ARG A 177 9.93 15.18 19.14
CA ARG A 177 9.04 16.30 19.44
C ARG A 177 7.82 15.69 20.14
N GLU A 178 7.43 16.19 21.30
CA GLU A 178 6.27 15.66 22.03
C GLU A 178 4.93 16.09 21.40
N ASP A 179 4.86 16.09 20.07
CA ASP A 179 3.68 16.42 19.28
C ASP A 179 2.72 15.23 19.30
N CYS A 180 1.46 15.43 19.67
CA CYS A 180 0.50 14.34 19.90
C CYS A 180 0.11 13.60 18.61
N SER A 181 0.04 14.32 17.49
CA SER A 181 -0.58 13.85 16.24
C SER A 181 0.44 13.35 15.21
N ALA A 182 1.63 13.94 15.25
CA ALA A 182 2.66 13.76 14.25
C ALA A 182 3.23 12.31 14.16
N PRO A 183 3.38 11.55 15.27
CA PRO A 183 3.82 10.16 15.21
C PRO A 183 2.85 9.26 14.44
N VAL A 184 1.55 9.54 14.50
CA VAL A 184 0.50 8.73 13.85
C VAL A 184 0.61 8.82 12.32
N PHE A 185 0.69 10.04 11.78
CA PHE A 185 0.75 10.25 10.33
C PHE A 185 2.08 9.80 9.71
N THR A 186 3.19 9.92 10.44
CA THR A 186 4.49 9.40 10.00
C THR A 186 4.56 7.88 10.06
N SER A 187 3.97 7.23 11.08
CA SER A 187 3.81 5.77 11.12
C SER A 187 2.94 5.25 9.99
N PHE A 188 1.86 5.96 9.65
CA PHE A 188 1.02 5.62 8.51
C PHE A 188 1.85 5.54 7.21
N GLY A 189 2.74 6.51 6.98
CA GLY A 189 3.66 6.46 5.83
C GLY A 189 4.46 5.16 5.79
N ILE A 190 5.20 4.85 6.87
CA ILE A 190 6.00 3.62 6.98
C ILE A 190 5.17 2.37 6.63
N VAL A 191 3.97 2.28 7.20
CA VAL A 191 3.06 1.15 6.95
C VAL A 191 2.63 1.08 5.49
N THR A 192 2.23 2.21 4.89
CA THR A 192 1.86 2.26 3.47
C THR A 192 3.03 1.92 2.55
N GLY A 193 4.23 2.38 2.83
CA GLY A 193 5.45 2.03 2.10
C GLY A 193 5.73 0.55 2.06
N ILE A 194 5.74 -0.07 3.25
CA ILE A 194 5.93 -1.52 3.38
C ILE A 194 4.80 -2.27 2.68
N ALA A 195 3.54 -1.86 2.86
CA ALA A 195 2.39 -2.51 2.24
C ALA A 195 2.46 -2.47 0.70
N VAL A 196 2.78 -1.31 0.11
CA VAL A 196 2.91 -1.16 -1.35
C VAL A 196 4.11 -1.93 -1.87
N MET A 197 5.23 -1.94 -1.14
CA MET A 197 6.41 -2.71 -1.51
C MET A 197 6.12 -4.23 -1.53
N LEU A 198 5.47 -4.74 -0.49
CA LEU A 198 5.01 -6.13 -0.38
C LEU A 198 4.04 -6.50 -1.50
N LEU A 199 3.06 -5.63 -1.77
CA LEU A 199 2.09 -5.81 -2.85
C LEU A 199 2.77 -5.81 -4.23
N SER A 200 3.81 -4.99 -4.41
CA SER A 200 4.58 -4.90 -5.66
C SER A 200 5.50 -6.09 -5.90
N PHE A 201 6.06 -6.70 -4.85
CA PHE A 201 6.73 -8.00 -4.96
C PHE A 201 5.75 -9.12 -5.36
N GLY A 202 4.47 -8.94 -5.01
CA GLY A 202 3.35 -9.72 -5.49
C GLY A 202 3.39 -11.19 -5.08
N PRO A 203 2.51 -12.03 -5.66
CA PRO A 203 2.50 -13.47 -5.45
C PRO A 203 3.71 -14.17 -6.07
N SER A 204 4.57 -13.46 -6.80
CA SER A 204 5.73 -14.00 -7.52
C SER A 204 6.69 -14.76 -6.60
N VAL A 205 6.91 -14.29 -5.38
CA VAL A 205 7.77 -14.99 -4.40
C VAL A 205 7.16 -16.32 -3.98
N LEU A 206 5.85 -16.34 -3.69
CA LEU A 206 5.14 -17.56 -3.29
C LEU A 206 4.94 -18.54 -4.44
N LEU A 207 4.79 -18.03 -5.67
CA LEU A 207 4.74 -18.85 -6.88
C LEU A 207 6.11 -19.47 -7.21
N LEU A 208 7.21 -18.73 -7.00
CA LEU A 208 8.56 -19.26 -7.11
C LEU A 208 8.84 -20.30 -6.02
N TYR A 209 8.38 -20.05 -4.79
CA TYR A 209 8.50 -20.99 -3.68
C TYR A 209 7.74 -22.28 -3.97
N LYS A 210 6.50 -22.17 -4.45
CA LYS A 210 5.72 -23.33 -4.89
C LYS A 210 6.39 -24.09 -6.02
N LYS A 211 6.85 -23.39 -7.07
CA LYS A 211 7.54 -24.03 -8.20
C LYS A 211 8.78 -24.81 -7.73
N ARG A 212 9.45 -24.31 -6.69
CA ARG A 212 10.57 -25.01 -6.04
C ARG A 212 10.10 -26.23 -5.23
N MET A 213 9.03 -26.10 -4.43
CA MET A 213 8.45 -27.22 -3.67
C MET A 213 7.93 -28.35 -4.56
N ASP A 214 7.23 -28.02 -5.65
CA ASP A 214 6.76 -28.99 -6.63
C ASP A 214 7.95 -29.71 -7.30
N GLY A 215 9.06 -29.00 -7.50
CA GLY A 215 10.33 -29.58 -7.97
C GLY A 215 10.98 -30.55 -6.98
N TYR A 216 10.80 -30.35 -5.67
CA TYR A 216 11.23 -31.30 -4.64
C TYR A 216 10.28 -32.51 -4.55
N ALA A 217 8.97 -32.30 -4.69
CA ALA A 217 7.97 -33.38 -4.67
C ALA A 217 8.09 -34.33 -5.88
N GLY A 218 8.62 -33.85 -7.01
CA GLY A 218 8.90 -34.66 -8.20
C GLY A 218 10.15 -35.54 -8.11
N ARG A 219 11.07 -35.30 -7.17
CA ARG A 219 12.19 -36.21 -6.89
C ARG A 219 11.74 -37.26 -5.88
N LYS A 220 11.28 -38.41 -6.38
CA LYS A 220 11.27 -39.62 -5.56
C LYS A 220 12.71 -39.93 -5.14
N PRO A 221 12.99 -40.21 -3.86
CA PRO A 221 14.28 -40.77 -3.48
C PRO A 221 14.46 -42.10 -4.23
N ALA A 222 15.60 -42.24 -4.91
CA ALA A 222 16.04 -43.49 -5.53
C ALA A 222 16.48 -44.48 -4.43
#